data_AF-A0AAP2GIM5-F1
#
_entry.id   AF-A0AAP2GIM5-F1
#
_cell.length_a   1.000
_cell.length_b   1.000
_cell.length_c   1.000
_cell.angle_alpha   90.00
_cell.angle_beta   90.00
_cell.angle_gamma   90.00
#
_symmetry.space_group_name_H-M   'P 1'
#
loop_
_entity.id
_entity.type
_entity.pdbx_description
1 polymer ?
#
loop_
_entity_poly.entity_id
_entity_poly.type
_entity_poly.pdbx_seq_one_letter_code
_entity_poly.pdbx_strand_id
1 'polypeptide(L)'
;MKRHTTISLRCLLGVLLLTATLPAAAQIKAERSATKKVTITPKRGYKEAHPPVKSLPDPPKPPSQQPSGPLNPNLPQLPQDNLKEPSKERRGPANIPFFLTSQIDADREFNAPDVLHVFNTVYRDANLQAGYYYFLPASYNLSWTAGTGKYDFNATYSAANANGRGETTVTAILKPRTSSHELKFVRELVQGNIKGKPEAPHGVTDLIAMPMAQAPEIAFSNLGQFDVESKDISIRAPSDLMDPIYISFTTSRIDDLMGMFFNNIGLYGDVIIYPAGEGMPASIRIPFNLKIDDPGTFGRFELQAENWRTGWQNKTDFPVVLTHFNVLRKEPSGNFKIYTWQTGDPEVPEQARVRFDASRVPTWIDQDAGVVKMWMDYTVKPCVACNGTVKEKIIKGTSSSRVRNIELTVLTPLEFTAAQLLKVRIRSFQADPNGLSKADLPTLTITKDNTTLSGGQIFVPDGASPDFEYMLQVFMPDGTRYESDQWKKASDLDIVIGTSQVKEMISHFK
;
A
#
# COMPACT_ATOMS: atom_id res chain seq x y z
N MET A 1 -60.20 33.90 30.26
CA MET A 1 -60.45 34.17 31.70
C MET A 1 -59.79 33.05 32.51
N LYS A 2 -58.81 33.38 33.38
CA LYS A 2 -58.41 32.73 34.66
C LYS A 2 -58.53 31.18 34.73
N ARG A 3 -57.47 30.37 34.93
CA ARG A 3 -56.49 30.37 36.03
C ARG A 3 -55.36 29.34 35.79
N HIS A 4 -54.24 29.59 36.45
CA HIS A 4 -53.05 28.75 36.64
C HIS A 4 -53.29 27.30 37.06
N THR A 5 -52.37 26.39 36.70
CA THR A 5 -51.79 25.44 37.66
C THR A 5 -50.34 25.11 37.28
N THR A 6 -49.43 25.44 38.20
CA THR A 6 -48.00 25.16 38.20
C THR A 6 -47.79 23.89 39.01
N ILE A 7 -46.98 22.93 38.56
CA ILE A 7 -46.45 21.87 39.42
C ILE A 7 -44.92 21.93 39.37
N SER A 8 -44.37 22.29 40.53
CA SER A 8 -42.98 22.25 40.93
C SER A 8 -42.79 20.98 41.76
N LEU A 9 -41.74 20.20 41.49
CA LEU A 9 -41.24 19.22 42.45
C LEU A 9 -39.70 19.27 42.49
N ARG A 10 -39.19 19.93 43.52
CA ARG A 10 -37.84 19.76 44.08
C ARG A 10 -37.95 18.77 45.24
N CYS A 11 -37.04 17.80 45.32
CA CYS A 11 -36.50 17.20 46.55
C CYS A 11 -35.31 16.31 46.15
N LEU A 12 -34.08 16.70 46.50
CA LEU A 12 -33.29 16.30 47.68
C LEU A 12 -32.43 15.05 47.38
N LEU A 13 -31.11 15.24 47.20
CA LEU A 13 -30.04 15.11 48.21
C LEU A 13 -29.64 13.65 48.48
N GLY A 14 -28.38 13.32 48.17
CA GLY A 14 -27.78 12.02 48.46
C GLY A 14 -26.29 12.00 48.10
N VAL A 15 -25.51 12.85 48.78
CA VAL A 15 -24.04 12.79 48.79
C VAL A 15 -23.65 11.60 49.67
N LEU A 16 -22.90 10.65 49.12
CA LEU A 16 -22.17 9.66 49.91
C LEU A 16 -20.70 9.69 49.51
N LEU A 17 -19.89 10.27 50.41
CA LEU A 17 -18.45 10.05 50.49
C LEU A 17 -18.21 8.60 50.90
N LEU A 18 -17.36 7.88 50.18
CA LEU A 18 -16.57 6.80 50.76
C LEU A 18 -15.09 7.05 50.47
N THR A 19 -14.39 7.40 51.56
CA THR A 19 -12.93 7.39 51.68
C THR A 19 -12.46 5.96 51.87
N ALA A 20 -11.50 5.52 51.04
CA ALA A 20 -10.67 4.36 51.35
C ALA A 20 -9.20 4.72 51.09
N THR A 21 -8.43 4.72 52.17
CA THR A 21 -6.98 4.91 52.25
C THR A 21 -6.23 3.64 51.85
N LEU A 22 -5.23 3.81 50.95
CA LEU A 22 -3.84 3.25 50.84
C LEU A 22 -3.41 2.02 51.70
N PRO A 23 -2.30 1.29 51.41
CA PRO A 23 -1.21 1.54 50.44
C PRO A 23 -0.69 0.28 49.67
N ALA A 24 0.20 0.47 48.67
CA ALA A 24 1.50 -0.22 48.60
C ALA A 24 2.25 0.17 47.32
N ALA A 25 3.44 0.71 47.52
CA ALA A 25 4.44 1.01 46.51
C ALA A 25 5.02 -0.28 45.91
N ALA A 26 5.08 -0.36 44.58
CA ALA A 26 5.96 -1.29 43.87
C ALA A 26 6.86 -0.49 42.94
N GLN A 27 8.15 -0.62 43.20
CA GLN A 27 9.26 0.06 42.57
C GLN A 27 9.38 -0.31 41.08
N ILE A 28 9.29 0.67 40.18
CA ILE A 28 9.82 0.53 38.82
C ILE A 28 11.26 1.02 38.86
N LYS A 29 12.18 0.05 38.89
CA LYS A 29 13.61 0.26 38.77
C LYS A 29 13.93 0.64 37.32
N ALA A 30 14.29 1.89 37.12
CA ALA A 30 14.80 2.40 35.85
C ALA A 30 16.18 1.78 35.54
N GLU A 31 16.24 0.87 34.59
CA GLU A 31 17.51 0.50 33.94
C GLU A 31 17.87 1.58 32.92
N ARG A 32 18.68 2.54 33.39
CA ARG A 32 19.47 3.42 32.53
C ARG A 32 20.56 2.59 31.86
N SER A 33 20.33 2.17 30.61
CA SER A 33 21.41 1.73 29.74
C SER A 33 22.37 2.90 29.49
N ALA A 34 23.60 2.72 29.98
CA ALA A 34 24.70 3.64 29.79
C ALA A 34 25.07 3.71 28.30
N THR A 35 24.64 4.77 27.61
CA THR A 35 25.25 5.19 26.35
C THR A 35 26.62 5.77 26.65
N LYS A 36 27.64 4.97 26.39
CA LYS A 36 29.05 5.35 26.44
C LYS A 36 29.26 6.49 25.42
N LYS A 37 29.39 7.73 25.89
CA LYS A 37 29.90 8.86 25.10
C LYS A 37 31.31 8.50 24.62
N VAL A 38 31.45 8.15 23.35
CA VAL A 38 32.73 8.12 22.66
C VAL A 38 33.06 9.58 22.33
N THR A 39 33.91 10.18 23.16
CA THR A 39 34.59 11.44 22.84
C THR A 39 35.55 11.17 21.70
N ILE A 40 35.19 11.58 20.49
CA ILE A 40 36.10 11.59 19.35
C ILE A 40 37.01 12.82 19.51
N THR A 41 38.23 12.59 19.97
CA THR A 41 39.30 13.59 19.94
C THR A 41 39.63 13.92 18.47
N PRO A 42 39.70 15.21 18.07
CA PRO A 42 40.07 15.56 16.71
C PRO A 42 41.55 15.20 16.49
N LYS A 43 41.80 14.21 15.62
CA LYS A 43 43.17 13.93 15.16
C LYS A 43 43.66 15.12 14.34
N ARG A 44 44.82 15.62 14.77
CA ARG A 44 45.69 16.59 14.09
C ARG A 44 45.83 16.28 12.60
N GLY A 45 45.79 17.35 11.81
CA GLY A 45 45.90 17.33 10.36
C GLY A 45 47.16 16.64 9.85
N TYR A 46 46.96 15.80 8.84
CA TYR A 46 47.99 15.44 7.90
C TYR A 46 48.06 16.52 6.82
N LYS A 47 49.20 17.22 6.75
CA LYS A 47 49.59 17.97 5.56
C LYS A 47 49.99 16.92 4.51
N GLU A 48 49.17 16.75 3.48
CA GLU A 48 49.62 16.11 2.25
C GLU A 48 50.58 17.07 1.54
N ALA A 49 51.84 16.65 1.42
CA ALA A 49 52.81 17.30 0.58
C ALA A 49 52.50 16.94 -0.89
N HIS A 50 52.10 17.93 -1.69
CA HIS A 50 52.04 17.78 -3.13
C HIS A 50 53.45 17.50 -3.69
N PRO A 51 53.64 16.47 -4.52
CA PRO A 51 54.88 16.32 -5.27
C PRO A 51 55.01 17.43 -6.32
N PRO A 52 56.24 17.84 -6.68
CA PRO A 52 56.46 18.92 -7.64
C PRO A 52 55.92 18.53 -9.02
N VAL A 53 55.11 19.42 -9.59
CA VAL A 53 54.63 19.36 -10.97
C VAL A 53 55.83 19.43 -11.91
N LYS A 54 56.12 18.34 -12.62
CA LYS A 54 57.01 18.37 -13.79
C LYS A 54 56.29 19.10 -14.91
N SER A 55 56.92 20.16 -15.42
CA SER A 55 56.50 20.89 -16.61
C SER A 55 56.30 19.95 -17.80
N LEU A 56 55.13 20.04 -18.44
CA LEU A 56 54.86 19.41 -19.73
C LEU A 56 55.79 19.98 -20.81
N PRO A 57 56.28 19.17 -21.76
CA PRO A 57 57.00 19.65 -22.93
C PRO A 57 56.06 20.43 -23.87
N ASP A 58 56.60 21.46 -24.52
CA ASP A 58 55.87 22.31 -25.45
C ASP A 58 55.21 21.51 -26.59
N PRO A 59 54.02 21.91 -27.06
CA PRO A 59 53.35 21.26 -28.17
C PRO A 59 54.15 21.42 -29.48
N PRO A 60 54.17 20.39 -30.35
CA PRO A 60 54.86 20.46 -31.63
C PRO A 60 54.25 21.53 -32.53
N LYS A 61 55.13 22.31 -33.17
CA LYS A 61 54.78 23.32 -34.18
C LYS A 61 53.90 22.72 -35.28
N PRO A 62 52.85 23.42 -35.74
CA PRO A 62 52.02 22.95 -36.84
C PRO A 62 52.84 22.87 -38.13
N PRO A 63 52.62 21.84 -38.97
CA PRO A 63 53.30 21.71 -40.25
C PRO A 63 52.94 22.88 -41.17
N SER A 64 53.97 23.45 -41.79
CA SER A 64 53.91 24.50 -42.78
C SER A 64 53.00 24.13 -43.94
N GLN A 65 52.04 25.00 -44.25
CA GLN A 65 51.16 24.91 -45.41
C GLN A 65 51.96 24.86 -46.70
N GLN A 66 51.85 23.77 -47.45
CA GLN A 66 52.27 23.69 -48.86
C GLN A 66 51.22 24.39 -49.75
N PRO A 67 51.63 25.10 -50.81
CA PRO A 67 50.72 25.79 -51.71
C PRO A 67 49.90 24.80 -52.54
N SER A 68 48.59 25.04 -52.56
CA SER A 68 47.59 24.35 -53.37
C SER A 68 47.88 24.51 -54.87
N GLY A 69 48.20 23.41 -55.55
CA GLY A 69 48.22 23.33 -57.02
C GLY A 69 46.79 23.20 -57.59
N PRO A 70 46.59 23.53 -58.89
CA PRO A 70 45.26 23.56 -59.51
C PRO A 70 44.63 22.17 -59.63
N LEU A 71 43.33 22.11 -59.32
CA LEU A 71 42.47 20.93 -59.35
C LEU A 71 42.37 20.32 -60.76
N ASN A 72 42.58 19.00 -60.83
CA ASN A 72 42.40 18.18 -62.03
C ASN A 72 40.89 17.90 -62.27
N PRO A 73 40.29 18.29 -63.41
CA PRO A 73 38.86 18.17 -63.66
C PRO A 73 38.36 16.76 -64.06
N ASN A 74 39.22 15.74 -64.10
CA ASN A 74 38.84 14.37 -64.50
C ASN A 74 38.96 13.37 -63.35
N LEU A 75 38.17 13.56 -62.28
CA LEU A 75 37.91 12.49 -61.31
C LEU A 75 36.62 11.75 -61.69
N PRO A 76 36.63 10.41 -61.77
CA PRO A 76 35.42 9.61 -62.03
C PRO A 76 34.35 9.94 -61.00
N GLN A 77 33.13 10.25 -61.47
CA GLN A 77 31.97 10.36 -60.58
C GLN A 77 31.77 9.00 -59.91
N LEU A 78 31.96 8.96 -58.59
CA LEU A 78 31.63 7.80 -57.77
C LEU A 78 30.15 7.45 -58.00
N PRO A 79 29.81 6.15 -58.10
CA PRO A 79 28.42 5.74 -58.24
C PRO A 79 27.60 6.33 -57.10
N GLN A 80 26.54 7.07 -57.43
CA GLN A 80 25.50 7.42 -56.47
C GLN A 80 24.68 6.15 -56.18
N ASP A 81 25.31 5.19 -55.52
CA ASP A 81 24.59 4.07 -54.92
C ASP A 81 23.59 4.67 -53.94
N ASN A 82 22.31 4.43 -54.23
CA ASN A 82 21.13 4.75 -53.43
C ASN A 82 21.47 4.80 -51.94
N LEU A 83 21.71 6.02 -51.42
CA LEU A 83 21.76 6.30 -49.99
C LEU A 83 20.35 6.09 -49.45
N LYS A 84 19.96 4.83 -49.25
CA LYS A 84 18.70 4.45 -48.64
C LYS A 84 18.64 5.17 -47.30
N GLU A 85 17.66 6.06 -47.16
CA GLU A 85 17.49 6.80 -45.91
C GLU A 85 17.55 5.81 -44.75
N PRO A 86 18.41 6.08 -43.76
CA PRO A 86 18.59 5.13 -42.68
C PRO A 86 17.25 4.92 -41.96
N SER A 87 16.93 3.64 -41.69
CA SER A 87 15.60 3.23 -41.23
C SER A 87 15.24 3.91 -39.90
N LYS A 88 14.02 4.44 -39.78
CA LYS A 88 13.47 4.98 -38.52
C LYS A 88 12.81 3.90 -37.64
N GLU A 89 12.98 2.63 -37.99
CA GLU A 89 12.40 1.51 -37.23
C GLU A 89 13.07 1.35 -35.87
N ARG A 90 12.26 1.05 -34.85
CA ARG A 90 12.72 0.80 -33.48
C ARG A 90 13.58 -0.47 -33.42
N ARG A 91 14.64 -0.42 -32.63
CA ARG A 91 15.48 -1.59 -32.30
C ARG A 91 15.42 -2.00 -30.83
N GLY A 92 14.61 -1.29 -30.04
CA GLY A 92 14.49 -1.52 -28.61
C GLY A 92 15.45 -0.63 -27.80
N PRO A 93 15.32 -0.61 -26.47
CA PRO A 93 16.19 0.15 -25.58
C PRO A 93 17.64 -0.30 -25.71
N ALA A 94 18.56 0.66 -25.66
CA ALA A 94 19.97 0.45 -25.42
C ALA A 94 20.34 1.01 -24.03
N ASN A 95 21.39 0.48 -23.43
CA ASN A 95 21.90 0.95 -22.14
C ASN A 95 22.66 2.29 -22.26
N ILE A 96 21.97 3.30 -22.78
CA ILE A 96 22.42 4.68 -22.95
C ILE A 96 21.46 5.54 -22.12
N PRO A 97 21.79 5.79 -20.84
CA PRO A 97 20.89 6.43 -19.90
C PRO A 97 20.85 7.95 -20.05
N PHE A 98 19.67 8.52 -19.84
CA PHE A 98 19.39 9.95 -19.68
C PHE A 98 18.85 10.21 -18.28
N PHE A 99 19.60 10.99 -17.48
CA PHE A 99 19.21 11.35 -16.12
C PHE A 99 18.27 12.56 -16.14
N LEU A 100 17.03 12.38 -15.68
CA LEU A 100 15.96 13.38 -15.81
C LEU A 100 16.17 14.58 -14.87
N THR A 101 16.54 14.35 -13.61
CA THR A 101 16.74 15.44 -12.64
C THR A 101 17.91 16.36 -12.96
N SER A 102 18.82 15.97 -13.85
CA SER A 102 19.93 16.84 -14.28
C SER A 102 19.47 18.11 -15.01
N GLN A 103 18.20 18.18 -15.41
CA GLN A 103 17.59 19.33 -16.10
C GLN A 103 16.69 20.18 -15.18
N ILE A 104 16.63 19.83 -13.90
CA ILE A 104 15.77 20.45 -12.90
C ILE A 104 16.66 21.09 -11.84
N ASP A 105 16.69 22.42 -11.83
CA ASP A 105 17.27 23.18 -10.74
C ASP A 105 16.28 23.26 -9.59
N ALA A 106 16.75 23.17 -8.35
CA ALA A 106 15.90 23.30 -7.18
C ALA A 106 16.58 24.16 -6.12
N ASP A 107 15.77 24.89 -5.35
CA ASP A 107 16.22 25.70 -4.22
C ASP A 107 16.57 24.87 -2.97
N ARG A 108 16.19 23.60 -2.96
CA ARG A 108 16.58 22.60 -1.96
C ARG A 108 16.89 21.26 -2.63
N GLU A 109 17.45 20.33 -1.88
CA GLU A 109 17.69 18.97 -2.35
C GLU A 109 16.37 18.19 -2.46
N PHE A 110 16.16 17.53 -3.59
CA PHE A 110 15.04 16.62 -3.84
C PHE A 110 15.60 15.28 -4.29
N ASN A 111 14.99 14.18 -3.84
CA ASN A 111 15.21 12.89 -4.48
C ASN A 111 14.38 12.83 -5.77
N ALA A 112 14.84 12.10 -6.78
CA ALA A 112 14.11 11.98 -8.04
C ALA A 112 12.65 11.50 -7.87
N PRO A 113 12.32 10.54 -6.98
CA PRO A 113 10.92 10.15 -6.72
C PRO A 113 10.05 11.27 -6.16
N ASP A 114 10.65 12.28 -5.53
CA ASP A 114 9.94 13.44 -4.96
C ASP A 114 9.44 14.38 -6.06
N VAL A 115 10.06 14.34 -7.25
CA VAL A 115 9.72 15.18 -8.40
C VAL A 115 9.04 14.40 -9.51
N LEU A 116 9.42 13.14 -9.73
CA LEU A 116 8.94 12.31 -10.84
C LEU A 116 8.39 10.97 -10.34
N HIS A 117 7.30 10.49 -10.94
CA HIS A 117 6.78 9.14 -10.68
C HIS A 117 7.40 8.07 -11.61
N VAL A 118 8.33 8.50 -12.47
CA VAL A 118 9.19 7.61 -13.26
C VAL A 118 10.57 7.51 -12.62
N PHE A 119 11.26 6.40 -12.89
CA PHE A 119 12.65 6.24 -12.52
C PHE A 119 13.49 7.40 -13.08
N ASN A 120 14.52 7.83 -12.36
CA ASN A 120 15.32 9.00 -12.76
C ASN A 120 16.08 8.82 -14.08
N THR A 121 16.02 7.62 -14.65
CA THR A 121 16.75 7.24 -15.85
C THR A 121 15.76 6.83 -16.94
N VAL A 122 15.92 7.43 -18.12
CA VAL A 122 15.27 7.01 -19.36
C VAL A 122 16.33 6.46 -20.30
N TYR A 123 15.99 5.44 -21.07
CA TYR A 123 16.91 4.77 -21.99
C TYR A 123 16.57 5.15 -23.42
N ARG A 124 17.59 5.39 -24.24
CA ARG A 124 17.41 5.65 -25.68
C ARG A 124 17.18 4.35 -26.45
N ASP A 125 16.50 4.41 -27.57
CA ASP A 125 16.53 3.32 -28.56
C ASP A 125 17.96 3.07 -29.08
N ALA A 126 18.28 1.81 -29.36
CA ALA A 126 19.52 1.41 -30.01
C ALA A 126 19.64 2.07 -31.39
N ASN A 127 18.52 2.28 -32.09
CA ASN A 127 18.46 3.13 -33.27
C ASN A 127 18.25 4.60 -32.89
N LEU A 128 19.34 5.36 -32.88
CA LEU A 128 19.36 6.80 -32.64
C LEU A 128 18.32 7.58 -33.48
N GLN A 129 18.06 7.15 -34.70
CA GLN A 129 17.22 7.89 -35.65
C GLN A 129 15.72 7.67 -35.44
N ALA A 130 15.36 6.62 -34.69
CA ALA A 130 13.96 6.32 -34.40
C ALA A 130 13.36 7.36 -33.43
N GLY A 131 14.18 7.99 -32.59
CA GLY A 131 13.73 9.00 -31.62
C GLY A 131 12.85 8.45 -30.49
N TYR A 132 12.90 7.14 -30.23
CA TYR A 132 12.14 6.50 -29.15
C TYR A 132 12.96 6.44 -27.86
N TYR A 133 12.26 6.61 -26.75
CA TYR A 133 12.82 6.56 -25.41
C TYR A 133 11.98 5.67 -24.50
N TYR A 134 12.64 5.05 -23.53
CA TYR A 134 12.07 3.99 -22.70
C TYR A 134 12.16 4.36 -21.22
N PHE A 135 11.02 4.38 -20.54
CA PHE A 135 10.95 4.73 -19.12
C PHE A 135 10.55 3.52 -18.26
N LEU A 136 10.81 3.67 -16.96
CA LEU A 136 10.38 2.76 -15.91
C LEU A 136 9.56 3.54 -14.88
N PRO A 137 8.52 2.96 -14.26
CA PRO A 137 7.91 3.59 -13.09
C PRO A 137 8.91 3.64 -11.92
N ALA A 138 8.82 4.66 -11.07
CA ALA A 138 9.69 4.81 -9.91
C ALA A 138 9.37 3.78 -8.80
N SER A 139 8.09 3.45 -8.66
CA SER A 139 7.59 2.49 -7.67
C SER A 139 6.18 2.00 -8.02
N TYR A 140 5.80 0.89 -7.39
CA TYR A 140 4.41 0.44 -7.30
C TYR A 140 3.89 0.65 -5.89
N ASN A 141 2.69 1.21 -5.75
CA ASN A 141 2.12 1.47 -4.44
C ASN A 141 0.69 0.96 -4.37
N LEU A 142 0.18 0.76 -3.16
CA LEU A 142 -1.21 0.42 -2.96
C LEU A 142 -2.13 1.46 -3.61
N SER A 143 -3.09 1.00 -4.41
CA SER A 143 -4.01 1.92 -5.07
C SER A 143 -5.09 2.42 -4.11
N TRP A 144 -5.30 3.74 -4.13
CA TRP A 144 -6.37 4.42 -3.41
C TRP A 144 -7.10 5.41 -4.32
N THR A 145 -8.43 5.47 -4.19
CA THR A 145 -9.27 6.35 -5.00
C THR A 145 -9.80 7.50 -4.14
N ALA A 146 -9.24 8.70 -4.34
CA ALA A 146 -9.59 9.90 -3.56
C ALA A 146 -11.08 10.28 -3.60
N GLY A 147 -11.76 10.01 -4.72
CA GLY A 147 -13.19 10.34 -4.86
C GLY A 147 -14.11 9.45 -4.03
N THR A 148 -13.70 8.22 -3.72
CA THR A 148 -14.53 7.25 -2.99
C THR A 148 -13.95 6.87 -1.63
N GLY A 149 -12.71 7.27 -1.32
CA GLY A 149 -11.97 6.84 -0.14
C GLY A 149 -11.79 5.31 -0.09
N LYS A 150 -11.69 4.65 -1.25
CA LYS A 150 -11.57 3.18 -1.35
C LYS A 150 -10.11 2.80 -1.57
N TYR A 151 -9.66 1.81 -0.81
CA TYR A 151 -8.38 1.14 -0.99
C TYR A 151 -8.61 -0.10 -1.86
N ASP A 152 -7.72 -0.35 -2.83
CA ASP A 152 -7.67 -1.61 -3.55
C ASP A 152 -6.93 -2.66 -2.71
N PHE A 153 -7.37 -2.82 -1.46
CA PHE A 153 -6.90 -3.78 -0.48
C PHE A 153 -8.13 -4.34 0.24
N ASN A 154 -8.23 -5.66 0.33
CA ASN A 154 -9.37 -6.33 0.95
C ASN A 154 -8.91 -7.58 1.71
N ALA A 155 -9.48 -7.79 2.89
CA ALA A 155 -9.28 -8.99 3.71
C ALA A 155 -10.64 -9.70 3.87
N THR A 156 -10.72 -10.94 3.40
CA THR A 156 -11.93 -11.77 3.46
C THR A 156 -11.68 -12.98 4.34
N TYR A 157 -12.44 -13.09 5.43
CA TYR A 157 -12.35 -14.21 6.36
C TYR A 157 -13.05 -15.43 5.76
N SER A 158 -12.37 -16.56 5.73
CA SER A 158 -12.94 -17.86 5.38
C SER A 158 -13.54 -18.53 6.62
N ALA A 159 -14.49 -19.45 6.42
CA ALA A 159 -15.03 -20.27 7.49
C ALA A 159 -13.91 -21.06 8.20
N ALA A 160 -14.04 -21.26 9.51
CA ALA A 160 -13.07 -22.02 10.28
C ALA A 160 -12.97 -23.45 9.75
N ASN A 161 -11.74 -23.92 9.51
CA ASN A 161 -11.48 -25.32 9.20
C ASN A 161 -11.64 -26.20 10.46
N ALA A 162 -11.48 -27.52 10.33
CA ALA A 162 -11.61 -28.48 11.43
C ALA A 162 -10.69 -28.19 12.64
N ASN A 163 -9.67 -27.34 12.46
CA ASN A 163 -8.73 -26.92 13.51
C ASN A 163 -9.12 -25.61 14.20
N GLY A 164 -10.29 -25.03 13.87
CA GLY A 164 -10.84 -23.87 14.57
C GLY A 164 -10.12 -22.54 14.31
N ARG A 165 -9.28 -22.43 13.27
CA ARG A 165 -8.74 -21.13 12.82
C ARG A 165 -9.25 -20.84 11.41
N GLY A 166 -10.04 -19.78 11.27
CA GLY A 166 -10.39 -19.24 9.96
C GLY A 166 -9.15 -18.67 9.27
N GLU A 167 -8.92 -19.06 8.02
CA GLU A 167 -7.92 -18.43 7.18
C GLU A 167 -8.49 -17.12 6.61
N THR A 168 -7.65 -16.10 6.46
CA THR A 168 -8.05 -14.85 5.82
C THR A 168 -7.37 -14.75 4.47
N THR A 169 -8.17 -14.59 3.41
CA THR A 169 -7.67 -14.25 2.08
C THR A 169 -7.47 -12.74 2.00
N VAL A 170 -6.23 -12.33 1.76
CA VAL A 170 -5.87 -10.93 1.53
C VAL A 170 -5.68 -10.74 0.03
N THR A 171 -6.31 -9.70 -0.51
CA THR A 171 -6.13 -9.26 -1.90
C THR A 171 -5.69 -7.81 -1.92
N ALA A 172 -4.76 -7.48 -2.83
CA ALA A 172 -4.26 -6.13 -2.99
C ALA A 172 -3.95 -5.83 -4.46
N ILE A 173 -4.11 -4.57 -4.86
CA ILE A 173 -3.73 -4.07 -6.18
C ILE A 173 -2.69 -2.97 -6.00
N LEU A 174 -1.50 -3.21 -6.56
CA LEU A 174 -0.46 -2.20 -6.65
C LEU A 174 -0.48 -1.56 -8.03
N LYS A 175 -0.38 -0.24 -8.10
CA LYS A 175 -0.34 0.50 -9.37
C LYS A 175 0.90 1.40 -9.45
N PRO A 176 1.48 1.57 -10.63
CA PRO A 176 2.43 2.64 -10.86
C PRO A 176 1.69 3.98 -10.84
N ARG A 177 2.37 5.04 -10.40
CA ARG A 177 1.75 6.38 -10.25
C ARG A 177 2.01 7.31 -11.43
N THR A 178 2.50 6.74 -12.51
CA THR A 178 2.86 7.48 -13.72
C THR A 178 1.61 7.85 -14.49
N SER A 179 1.30 9.15 -14.58
CA SER A 179 0.17 9.67 -15.35
C SER A 179 0.60 10.07 -16.76
N SER A 180 -0.35 10.23 -17.68
CA SER A 180 -0.07 10.77 -19.03
C SER A 180 0.47 12.20 -18.98
N HIS A 181 0.02 13.02 -18.02
CA HIS A 181 0.56 14.36 -17.78
C HIS A 181 2.04 14.30 -17.36
N GLU A 182 2.37 13.37 -16.46
CA GLU A 182 3.74 13.12 -16.02
C GLU A 182 4.63 12.69 -17.19
N LEU A 183 4.16 11.77 -18.05
CA LEU A 183 4.92 11.33 -19.23
C LEU A 183 5.15 12.44 -20.25
N LYS A 184 4.19 13.36 -20.41
CA LYS A 184 4.38 14.56 -21.24
C LYS A 184 5.50 15.43 -20.67
N PHE A 185 5.54 15.63 -19.35
CA PHE A 185 6.61 16.39 -18.70
C PHE A 185 7.97 15.69 -18.85
N VAL A 186 8.04 14.37 -18.63
CA VAL A 186 9.27 13.59 -18.84
C VAL A 186 9.78 13.71 -20.27
N ARG A 187 8.88 13.69 -21.27
CA ARG A 187 9.23 13.93 -22.68
C ARG A 187 9.90 15.29 -22.87
N GLU A 188 9.38 16.34 -22.25
CA GLU A 188 10.00 17.68 -22.31
C GLU A 188 11.40 17.70 -21.66
N LEU A 189 11.59 17.00 -20.55
CA LEU A 189 12.90 16.87 -19.90
C LEU A 189 13.90 16.17 -20.81
N VAL A 190 13.50 15.06 -21.45
CA VAL A 190 14.35 14.35 -22.43
C VAL A 190 14.70 15.28 -23.59
N GLN A 191 13.71 16.01 -24.11
CA GLN A 191 13.90 16.92 -25.24
C GLN A 191 14.84 18.09 -24.91
N GLY A 192 14.84 18.57 -23.67
CA GLY A 192 15.85 19.49 -23.15
C GLY A 192 17.23 18.86 -23.07
N ASN A 193 17.32 17.65 -22.52
CA ASN A 193 18.57 16.93 -22.27
C ASN A 193 19.33 16.54 -23.55
N ILE A 194 18.61 16.34 -24.67
CA ILE A 194 19.21 16.00 -25.96
C ILE A 194 19.74 17.20 -26.74
N LYS A 195 19.46 18.44 -26.32
CA LYS A 195 19.95 19.63 -27.03
C LYS A 195 21.48 19.64 -27.09
N GLY A 196 22.01 19.85 -28.30
CA GLY A 196 23.46 19.84 -28.54
C GLY A 196 24.10 18.44 -28.54
N LYS A 197 23.31 17.37 -28.44
CA LYS A 197 23.78 15.97 -28.53
C LYS A 197 23.42 15.35 -29.89
N PRO A 198 24.03 14.20 -30.27
CA PRO A 198 23.72 13.51 -31.52
C PRO A 198 22.23 13.15 -31.70
N GLU A 199 21.48 13.05 -30.62
CA GLU A 199 20.03 12.82 -30.59
C GLU A 199 19.21 14.03 -31.07
N ALA A 200 19.72 15.26 -30.94
CA ALA A 200 18.97 16.49 -31.19
C ALA A 200 18.28 16.56 -32.57
N PRO A 201 18.92 16.16 -33.69
CA PRO A 201 18.30 16.22 -35.02
C PRO A 201 17.11 15.26 -35.18
N HIS A 202 17.03 14.21 -34.36
CA HIS A 202 15.97 13.20 -34.41
C HIS A 202 14.82 13.51 -33.45
N GLY A 203 15.10 14.29 -32.39
CA GLY A 203 14.11 14.69 -31.41
C GLY A 203 13.57 13.52 -30.58
N VAL A 204 12.38 13.73 -30.01
CA VAL A 204 11.66 12.70 -29.23
C VAL A 204 10.37 12.35 -29.97
N THR A 205 10.38 11.24 -30.67
CA THR A 205 9.21 10.66 -31.36
C THR A 205 8.19 10.19 -30.34
N ASP A 206 8.61 9.35 -29.38
CA ASP A 206 7.74 8.83 -28.34
C ASP A 206 8.52 8.44 -27.08
N LEU A 207 7.78 8.33 -25.97
CA LEU A 207 8.25 7.88 -24.68
C LEU A 207 7.35 6.73 -24.22
N ILE A 208 7.91 5.53 -24.19
CA ILE A 208 7.16 4.29 -23.98
C ILE A 208 7.69 3.49 -22.79
N ALA A 209 6.85 2.66 -22.20
CA ALA A 209 7.29 1.78 -21.11
C ALA A 209 8.39 0.83 -21.62
N MET A 210 9.33 0.50 -20.74
CA MET A 210 10.41 -0.44 -21.04
C MET A 210 9.85 -1.80 -21.49
N PRO A 211 10.14 -2.28 -22.72
CA PRO A 211 9.75 -3.62 -23.13
C PRO A 211 10.49 -4.65 -22.29
N MET A 212 9.80 -5.74 -21.95
CA MET A 212 10.36 -6.81 -21.13
C MET A 212 10.64 -8.04 -22.00
N ALA A 213 11.79 -8.68 -21.77
CA ALA A 213 12.18 -9.92 -22.46
C ALA A 213 11.40 -11.14 -21.92
N GLN A 214 10.94 -11.05 -20.68
CA GLN A 214 10.11 -12.05 -20.00
C GLN A 214 9.22 -11.37 -18.96
N ALA A 215 8.23 -12.10 -18.43
CA ALA A 215 7.37 -11.58 -17.37
C ALA A 215 8.19 -11.17 -16.13
N PRO A 216 7.82 -10.09 -15.43
CA PRO A 216 8.55 -9.66 -14.25
C PRO A 216 8.29 -10.58 -13.06
N GLU A 217 9.26 -10.65 -12.16
CA GLU A 217 9.14 -11.40 -10.90
C GLU A 217 8.82 -10.44 -9.75
N ILE A 218 8.01 -10.88 -8.80
CA ILE A 218 7.64 -10.08 -7.62
C ILE A 218 8.23 -10.74 -6.38
N ALA A 219 9.11 -10.03 -5.69
CA ALA A 219 9.83 -10.53 -4.53
C ALA A 219 9.46 -9.74 -3.27
N PHE A 220 8.75 -10.37 -2.34
CA PHE A 220 8.46 -9.80 -1.02
C PHE A 220 9.66 -9.92 -0.08
N SER A 221 9.91 -8.88 0.70
CA SER A 221 11.02 -8.86 1.67
C SER A 221 10.63 -9.34 3.07
N ASN A 222 9.37 -9.16 3.47
CA ASN A 222 8.93 -9.39 4.86
C ASN A 222 7.65 -10.23 5.02
N LEU A 223 7.07 -10.73 3.92
CA LEU A 223 5.79 -11.47 3.99
C LEU A 223 5.90 -12.80 4.75
N GLY A 224 7.05 -13.48 4.66
CA GLY A 224 7.30 -14.74 5.38
C GLY A 224 7.23 -14.63 6.92
N GLN A 225 7.25 -13.42 7.49
CA GLN A 225 7.08 -13.18 8.93
C GLN A 225 5.63 -13.43 9.40
N PHE A 226 4.67 -13.56 8.47
CA PHE A 226 3.24 -13.75 8.70
C PHE A 226 2.74 -15.15 8.32
N ASP A 227 3.66 -16.13 8.30
CA ASP A 227 3.39 -17.53 7.94
C ASP A 227 2.79 -17.69 6.54
N VAL A 228 3.23 -16.83 5.61
CA VAL A 228 2.87 -16.90 4.18
C VAL A 228 4.12 -17.30 3.41
N GLU A 229 4.15 -18.54 2.92
CA GLU A 229 5.23 -19.01 2.07
C GLU A 229 5.05 -18.47 0.64
N SER A 230 6.14 -18.35 -0.12
CA SER A 230 6.09 -17.82 -1.49
C SER A 230 5.15 -18.61 -2.41
N LYS A 231 4.96 -19.91 -2.15
CA LYS A 231 4.05 -20.78 -2.92
C LYS A 231 2.56 -20.47 -2.67
N ASP A 232 2.23 -19.84 -1.54
CA ASP A 232 0.87 -19.50 -1.13
C ASP A 232 0.46 -18.09 -1.59
N ILE A 233 1.34 -17.42 -2.33
CA ILE A 233 1.09 -16.11 -2.93
C ILE A 233 0.70 -16.30 -4.40
N SER A 234 -0.53 -15.96 -4.73
CA SER A 234 -0.96 -15.78 -6.11
C SER A 234 -0.66 -14.36 -6.56
N ILE A 235 0.18 -14.24 -7.59
CA ILE A 235 0.58 -12.95 -8.15
C ILE A 235 0.25 -12.95 -9.64
N ARG A 236 -0.51 -11.95 -10.06
CA ARG A 236 -0.65 -11.64 -11.48
C ARG A 236 0.31 -10.52 -11.82
N ALA A 237 1.46 -10.91 -12.35
CA ALA A 237 2.46 -9.99 -12.88
C ALA A 237 1.88 -9.18 -14.06
N PRO A 238 2.29 -7.92 -14.22
CA PRO A 238 1.79 -7.06 -15.28
C PRO A 238 2.42 -7.44 -16.63
N SER A 239 1.64 -7.32 -17.72
CA SER A 239 2.13 -7.46 -19.09
C SER A 239 2.85 -6.21 -19.59
N ASP A 240 2.41 -5.04 -19.15
CA ASP A 240 3.03 -3.74 -19.37
C ASP A 240 3.40 -3.11 -18.03
N LEU A 241 4.51 -2.39 -17.91
CA LEU A 241 4.94 -1.77 -16.64
C LEU A 241 4.02 -0.64 -16.15
N MET A 242 3.01 -0.27 -16.92
CA MET A 242 1.94 0.64 -16.52
C MET A 242 0.71 -0.09 -15.98
N ASP A 243 0.62 -1.41 -16.15
CA ASP A 243 -0.49 -2.24 -15.68
C ASP A 243 -0.42 -2.48 -14.15
N PRO A 244 -1.57 -2.75 -13.50
CA PRO A 244 -1.59 -3.11 -12.09
C PRO A 244 -0.98 -4.49 -11.81
N ILE A 245 -0.43 -4.65 -10.61
CA ILE A 245 -0.04 -5.94 -10.03
C ILE A 245 -1.15 -6.39 -9.09
N TYR A 246 -1.69 -7.59 -9.31
CA TYR A 246 -2.68 -8.18 -8.41
C TYR A 246 -2.00 -9.21 -7.52
N ILE A 247 -2.21 -9.06 -6.22
CA ILE A 247 -1.65 -9.93 -5.18
C ILE A 247 -2.82 -10.56 -4.44
N SER A 248 -2.74 -11.87 -4.20
CA SER A 248 -3.64 -12.60 -3.33
C SER A 248 -2.86 -13.62 -2.52
N PHE A 249 -3.08 -13.70 -1.21
CA PHE A 249 -2.49 -14.73 -0.36
C PHE A 249 -3.40 -15.01 0.83
N THR A 250 -3.24 -16.17 1.46
CA THR A 250 -3.97 -16.56 2.66
C THR A 250 -3.06 -16.50 3.88
N THR A 251 -3.57 -16.02 5.01
CA THR A 251 -2.87 -16.04 6.30
C THR A 251 -3.83 -16.30 7.45
N SER A 252 -3.33 -16.96 8.51
CA SER A 252 -4.04 -17.09 9.78
C SER A 252 -3.71 -15.95 10.76
N ARG A 253 -2.77 -15.04 10.40
CA ARG A 253 -2.26 -13.95 11.25
C ARG A 253 -2.67 -12.58 10.73
N ILE A 254 -3.93 -12.46 10.29
CA ILE A 254 -4.44 -11.20 9.72
C ILE A 254 -4.33 -10.02 10.69
N ASP A 255 -4.58 -10.20 11.99
CA ASP A 255 -4.51 -9.07 12.93
C ASP A 255 -3.08 -8.52 13.07
N ASP A 256 -2.07 -9.39 13.07
CA ASP A 256 -0.66 -8.98 13.07
C ASP A 256 -0.31 -8.25 11.77
N LEU A 257 -0.79 -8.78 10.64
CA LEU A 257 -0.57 -8.19 9.32
C LEU A 257 -1.24 -6.81 9.20
N MET A 258 -2.49 -6.67 9.65
CA MET A 258 -3.19 -5.39 9.71
C MET A 258 -2.46 -4.41 10.66
N GLY A 259 -1.98 -4.90 11.80
CA GLY A 259 -1.13 -4.11 12.71
C GLY A 259 0.10 -3.55 12.01
N MET A 260 0.75 -4.33 11.13
CA MET A 260 1.89 -3.88 10.35
C MET A 260 1.54 -2.86 9.27
N PHE A 261 0.41 -3.04 8.57
CA PHE A 261 -0.04 -2.12 7.53
C PHE A 261 -0.39 -0.72 8.03
N PHE A 262 -0.79 -0.61 9.30
CA PHE A 262 -1.24 0.65 9.90
C PHE A 262 -0.21 1.33 10.82
N ASN A 263 0.73 0.57 11.41
CA ASN A 263 1.60 1.11 12.47
C ASN A 263 3.09 0.96 12.18
N ASN A 264 3.48 0.17 11.19
CA ASN A 264 4.88 -0.15 10.91
C ASN A 264 5.26 0.19 9.47
N ILE A 265 6.12 -0.63 8.87
CA ILE A 265 6.70 -0.42 7.54
C ILE A 265 5.80 -0.91 6.39
N GLY A 266 4.67 -1.56 6.68
CA GLY A 266 3.86 -2.24 5.67
C GLY A 266 4.53 -3.50 5.09
N LEU A 267 3.97 -4.03 4.00
CA LEU A 267 4.66 -5.04 3.18
C LEU A 267 5.43 -4.35 2.07
N TYR A 268 6.65 -4.79 1.80
CA TYR A 268 7.47 -4.18 0.76
C TYR A 268 8.32 -5.23 0.05
N GLY A 269 8.84 -4.84 -1.10
CA GLY A 269 9.64 -5.70 -1.95
C GLY A 269 10.03 -5.04 -3.25
N ASP A 270 10.42 -5.86 -4.22
CA ASP A 270 10.85 -5.43 -5.54
C ASP A 270 10.01 -6.12 -6.64
N VAL A 271 9.69 -5.34 -7.67
CA VAL A 271 9.35 -5.84 -9.00
C VAL A 271 10.66 -5.96 -9.77
N ILE A 272 11.07 -7.18 -10.05
CA ILE A 272 12.29 -7.50 -10.79
C ILE A 272 11.94 -7.65 -12.26
N ILE A 273 12.38 -6.69 -13.07
CA ILE A 273 12.10 -6.66 -14.51
C ILE A 273 13.33 -7.09 -15.30
N TYR A 274 13.10 -7.63 -16.50
CA TYR A 274 14.12 -8.13 -17.42
C TYR A 274 14.00 -7.35 -18.73
N PRO A 275 14.69 -6.21 -18.89
CA PRO A 275 14.52 -5.34 -20.06
C PRO A 275 14.94 -6.03 -21.37
N ALA A 276 14.10 -5.93 -22.41
CA ALA A 276 14.41 -6.41 -23.76
C ALA A 276 15.20 -5.34 -24.52
N GLY A 277 16.53 -5.46 -24.63
CA GLY A 277 17.34 -4.45 -25.30
C GLY A 277 18.83 -4.76 -25.39
N GLU A 278 19.53 -3.99 -26.22
CA GLU A 278 20.97 -4.16 -26.43
C GLU A 278 21.78 -3.64 -25.24
N GLY A 279 22.60 -4.50 -24.64
CA GLY A 279 23.49 -4.15 -23.54
C GLY A 279 22.77 -3.74 -22.24
N MET A 280 21.45 -3.98 -22.16
CA MET A 280 20.67 -3.69 -20.96
C MET A 280 21.12 -4.56 -19.78
N PRO A 281 21.00 -4.06 -18.52
CA PRO A 281 21.26 -4.88 -17.34
C PRO A 281 20.41 -6.16 -17.34
N ALA A 282 20.96 -7.25 -16.78
CA ALA A 282 20.26 -8.52 -16.70
C ALA A 282 18.92 -8.40 -15.97
N SER A 283 18.84 -7.55 -14.95
CA SER A 283 17.57 -7.17 -14.32
C SER A 283 17.63 -5.77 -13.71
N ILE A 284 16.46 -5.17 -13.51
CA ILE A 284 16.28 -3.89 -12.81
C ILE A 284 15.21 -4.09 -11.74
N ARG A 285 15.43 -3.52 -10.55
CA ARG A 285 14.51 -3.59 -9.41
C ARG A 285 13.70 -2.31 -9.30
N ILE A 286 12.38 -2.43 -9.25
CA ILE A 286 11.46 -1.33 -9.00
C ILE A 286 10.80 -1.59 -7.66
N PRO A 287 11.00 -0.74 -6.64
CA PRO A 287 10.47 -1.00 -5.32
C PRO A 287 8.94 -0.94 -5.32
N PHE A 288 8.33 -1.72 -4.46
CA PHE A 288 6.92 -1.58 -4.13
C PHE A 288 6.68 -1.48 -2.63
N ASN A 289 5.64 -0.75 -2.26
CA ASN A 289 5.20 -0.60 -0.88
C ASN A 289 3.68 -0.80 -0.78
N LEU A 290 3.27 -1.67 0.12
CA LEU A 290 1.89 -1.91 0.51
C LEU A 290 1.75 -1.47 1.96
N LYS A 291 1.40 -0.19 2.13
CA LYS A 291 1.19 0.45 3.42
C LYS A 291 0.01 1.42 3.31
N ILE A 292 -0.86 1.43 4.31
CA ILE A 292 -2.14 2.16 4.22
C ILE A 292 -1.94 3.67 4.42
N ASP A 293 -1.17 4.04 5.43
CA ASP A 293 -0.87 5.41 5.86
C ASP A 293 0.39 5.98 5.16
N ASP A 294 0.70 5.51 3.95
CA ASP A 294 1.88 5.94 3.20
C ASP A 294 1.55 7.05 2.20
N PRO A 295 2.38 8.11 2.08
CA PRO A 295 2.22 9.11 1.01
C PRO A 295 2.23 8.48 -0.38
N GLY A 296 2.96 7.38 -0.58
CA GLY A 296 2.97 6.56 -1.79
C GLY A 296 1.61 5.91 -2.10
N THR A 297 0.70 5.77 -1.13
CA THR A 297 -0.69 5.31 -1.34
C THR A 297 -1.61 6.46 -1.75
N PHE A 298 -1.54 7.60 -1.05
CA PHE A 298 -2.46 8.74 -1.31
C PHE A 298 -2.00 9.61 -2.48
N GLY A 299 -0.70 9.88 -2.56
CA GLY A 299 -0.03 10.60 -3.65
C GLY A 299 0.10 12.05 -3.42
N ARG A 300 0.73 12.71 -4.38
CA ARG A 300 0.92 14.15 -4.28
C ARG A 300 -0.42 14.85 -4.30
N PHE A 301 -0.54 15.83 -3.44
CA PHE A 301 -1.66 16.74 -3.46
C PHE A 301 -1.36 17.80 -4.52
N GLU A 302 -1.70 17.46 -5.76
CA GLU A 302 -1.57 18.37 -6.88
C GLU A 302 -2.58 19.52 -6.76
N LEU A 303 -2.09 20.72 -7.03
CA LEU A 303 -2.84 21.97 -6.90
C LEU A 303 -3.01 22.59 -8.28
N GLN A 304 -4.15 23.23 -8.51
CA GLN A 304 -4.41 23.96 -9.76
C GLN A 304 -4.07 25.43 -9.55
N ALA A 305 -3.40 26.03 -10.54
CA ALA A 305 -2.98 27.44 -10.48
C ALA A 305 -4.15 28.39 -10.20
N GLU A 306 -5.34 28.07 -10.69
CA GLU A 306 -6.54 28.91 -10.60
C GLU A 306 -7.16 28.95 -9.19
N ASN A 307 -6.97 27.91 -8.36
CA ASN A 307 -7.75 27.75 -7.13
C ASN A 307 -6.93 27.42 -5.88
N TRP A 308 -5.63 27.18 -5.99
CA TRP A 308 -4.81 26.74 -4.86
C TRP A 308 -4.83 27.74 -3.68
N ARG A 309 -4.97 29.04 -3.94
CA ARG A 309 -5.10 30.08 -2.90
C ARG A 309 -6.40 30.04 -2.11
N THR A 310 -7.47 29.43 -2.67
CA THR A 310 -8.79 29.38 -2.02
C THR A 310 -8.88 28.33 -0.91
N GLY A 311 -7.86 27.46 -0.84
CA GLY A 311 -7.71 26.41 0.14
C GLY A 311 -7.64 25.03 -0.49
N TRP A 312 -7.27 24.04 0.31
CA TRP A 312 -7.17 22.64 -0.07
C TRP A 312 -7.94 21.79 0.93
N GLN A 313 -8.44 20.64 0.47
CA GLN A 313 -9.16 19.68 1.31
C GLN A 313 -8.37 18.40 1.45
N ASN A 314 -8.17 17.97 2.70
CA ASN A 314 -7.61 16.66 2.99
C ASN A 314 -8.62 15.56 2.66
N LYS A 315 -8.41 14.86 1.55
CA LYS A 315 -9.30 13.76 1.14
C LYS A 315 -8.94 12.41 1.76
N THR A 316 -7.81 12.31 2.45
CA THR A 316 -7.38 11.03 3.03
C THR A 316 -8.23 10.70 4.26
N ASP A 317 -8.11 9.45 4.72
CA ASP A 317 -8.74 8.98 5.96
C ASP A 317 -7.88 9.29 7.19
N PHE A 318 -6.80 10.07 7.04
CA PHE A 318 -5.82 10.35 8.07
C PHE A 318 -5.57 11.86 8.18
N PRO A 319 -5.24 12.39 9.37
CA PRO A 319 -4.67 13.71 9.47
C PRO A 319 -3.35 13.77 8.71
N VAL A 320 -3.10 14.88 8.03
CA VAL A 320 -1.84 15.13 7.33
C VAL A 320 -1.19 16.40 7.85
N VAL A 321 0.14 16.43 7.86
CA VAL A 321 0.90 17.66 8.10
C VAL A 321 1.47 18.12 6.78
N LEU A 322 1.01 19.27 6.29
CA LEU A 322 1.52 19.84 5.04
C LEU A 322 2.85 20.51 5.36
N THR A 323 3.91 20.23 4.62
CA THR A 323 5.24 20.76 4.95
C THR A 323 5.65 21.86 3.98
N HIS A 324 5.59 21.57 2.68
CA HIS A 324 6.07 22.47 1.65
C HIS A 324 5.11 22.57 0.47
N PHE A 325 4.94 23.79 -0.01
CA PHE A 325 4.32 24.09 -1.29
C PHE A 325 5.41 24.19 -2.35
N ASN A 326 5.29 23.43 -3.41
CA ASN A 326 6.28 23.35 -4.48
C ASN A 326 5.66 23.77 -5.80
N VAL A 327 6.43 24.52 -6.59
CA VAL A 327 6.07 24.94 -7.94
C VAL A 327 7.21 24.59 -8.88
N LEU A 328 6.92 23.74 -9.84
CA LEU A 328 7.80 23.46 -10.97
C LEU A 328 7.46 24.43 -12.10
N ARG A 329 8.47 25.16 -12.54
CA ARG A 329 8.38 26.18 -13.58
C ARG A 329 9.40 25.92 -14.69
N LYS A 330 8.99 26.18 -15.93
CA LYS A 330 9.87 26.22 -17.09
C LYS A 330 10.39 27.64 -17.26
N GLU A 331 11.70 27.80 -17.19
CA GLU A 331 12.38 29.07 -17.38
C GLU A 331 12.42 29.47 -18.86
N PRO A 332 12.54 30.78 -19.19
CA PRO A 332 12.72 31.23 -20.57
C PRO A 332 13.94 30.64 -21.28
N SER A 333 14.97 30.24 -20.51
CA SER A 333 16.14 29.51 -21.03
C SER A 333 15.81 28.09 -21.52
N GLY A 334 14.64 27.57 -21.12
CA GLY A 334 14.18 26.21 -21.39
C GLY A 334 14.51 25.20 -20.30
N ASN A 335 15.26 25.59 -19.26
CA ASN A 335 15.51 24.73 -18.09
C ASN A 335 14.29 24.71 -17.17
N PHE A 336 14.20 23.70 -16.31
CA PHE A 336 13.15 23.62 -15.30
C PHE A 336 13.69 24.00 -13.93
N LYS A 337 12.87 24.71 -13.14
CA LYS A 337 13.22 25.09 -11.78
C LYS A 337 12.08 24.79 -10.82
N ILE A 338 12.41 24.23 -9.66
CA ILE A 338 11.50 24.07 -8.54
C ILE A 338 11.71 25.22 -7.56
N TYR A 339 10.61 25.87 -7.21
CA TYR A 339 10.52 26.86 -6.15
C TYR A 339 9.72 26.27 -5.00
N THR A 340 10.23 26.45 -3.78
CA THR A 340 9.68 25.82 -2.59
C THR A 340 9.38 26.85 -1.51
N TRP A 341 8.21 26.72 -0.88
CA TRP A 341 7.82 27.54 0.27
C TRP A 341 7.37 26.65 1.43
N GLN A 342 7.89 26.91 2.62
CA GLN A 342 7.40 26.26 3.84
C GLN A 342 5.97 26.72 4.14
N THR A 343 5.13 25.77 4.54
CA THR A 343 3.72 26.04 4.85
C THR A 343 3.46 26.32 6.33
N GLY A 344 4.48 26.16 7.19
CA GLY A 344 4.35 26.30 8.64
C GLY A 344 3.81 25.04 9.33
N ASP A 345 3.87 23.89 8.64
CA ASP A 345 3.50 22.58 9.16
C ASP A 345 2.06 22.47 9.71
N PRO A 346 1.02 23.03 9.05
CA PRO A 346 -0.33 22.92 9.54
C PRO A 346 -0.80 21.46 9.50
N GLU A 347 -1.29 20.99 10.64
CA GLU A 347 -2.04 19.74 10.73
C GLU A 347 -3.45 19.95 10.17
N VAL A 348 -3.81 19.13 9.19
CA VAL A 348 -5.12 19.14 8.55
C VAL A 348 -5.81 17.82 8.88
N PRO A 349 -6.85 17.82 9.74
CA PRO A 349 -7.62 16.62 10.05
C PRO A 349 -8.20 15.95 8.80
N GLU A 350 -8.63 14.70 8.93
CA GLU A 350 -9.33 13.99 7.85
C GLU A 350 -10.54 14.80 7.34
N GLN A 351 -10.72 14.84 6.02
CA GLN A 351 -11.82 15.55 5.34
C GLN A 351 -11.88 17.07 5.57
N ALA A 352 -10.99 17.64 6.38
CA ALA A 352 -10.97 19.06 6.69
C ALA A 352 -10.39 19.91 5.55
N ARG A 353 -10.74 21.18 5.54
CA ARG A 353 -10.18 22.19 4.63
C ARG A 353 -9.19 23.07 5.37
N VAL A 354 -8.10 23.39 4.71
CA VAL A 354 -7.11 24.37 5.16
C VAL A 354 -7.03 25.50 4.15
N ARG A 355 -6.83 26.72 4.66
CA ARG A 355 -6.42 27.87 3.85
C ARG A 355 -4.94 28.09 4.05
N PHE A 356 -4.22 28.21 2.94
CA PHE A 356 -2.80 28.51 2.97
C PHE A 356 -2.59 29.99 3.27
N ASP A 357 -1.57 30.30 4.07
CA ASP A 357 -1.03 31.65 4.11
C ASP A 357 -0.27 31.93 2.81
N ALA A 358 -1.04 32.29 1.78
CA ALA A 358 -0.51 32.54 0.45
C ALA A 358 0.23 33.89 0.36
N SER A 359 0.29 34.68 1.44
CA SER A 359 0.97 35.99 1.45
C SER A 359 2.48 35.90 1.20
N ARG A 360 3.08 34.75 1.55
CA ARG A 360 4.52 34.47 1.34
C ARG A 360 4.85 33.96 -0.05
N VAL A 361 3.83 33.60 -0.81
CA VAL A 361 3.97 33.02 -2.14
C VAL A 361 3.70 34.10 -3.18
N PRO A 362 4.67 34.42 -4.04
CA PRO A 362 4.52 35.47 -5.04
C PRO A 362 3.28 35.30 -5.94
N THR A 363 2.62 36.42 -6.26
CA THR A 363 1.40 36.43 -7.10
C THR A 363 1.66 36.10 -8.56
N TRP A 364 2.90 36.18 -9.04
CA TRP A 364 3.23 35.83 -10.42
C TRP A 364 2.88 34.37 -10.75
N ILE A 365 2.92 33.47 -9.75
CA ILE A 365 2.63 32.04 -9.91
C ILE A 365 1.20 31.80 -10.43
N ASP A 366 0.26 32.68 -10.09
CA ASP A 366 -1.16 32.47 -10.38
C ASP A 366 -1.47 32.61 -11.87
N GLN A 367 -0.61 33.28 -12.64
CA GLN A 367 -0.82 33.62 -14.05
C GLN A 367 0.36 33.25 -14.94
N ASP A 368 1.44 32.70 -14.39
CA ASP A 368 2.63 32.38 -15.16
C ASP A 368 2.43 31.10 -15.98
N ALA A 369 2.38 31.27 -17.31
CA ALA A 369 2.26 30.18 -18.28
C ALA A 369 3.44 29.20 -18.25
N GLY A 370 4.56 29.57 -17.63
CA GLY A 370 5.70 28.69 -17.38
C GLY A 370 5.48 27.74 -16.20
N VAL A 371 4.45 27.89 -15.38
CA VAL A 371 4.13 26.95 -14.30
C VAL A 371 3.62 25.64 -14.91
N VAL A 372 4.38 24.57 -14.70
CA VAL A 372 4.10 23.24 -15.24
C VAL A 372 3.30 22.41 -14.24
N LYS A 373 3.65 22.52 -12.95
CA LYS A 373 3.08 21.70 -11.88
C LYS A 373 3.17 22.41 -10.54
N MET A 374 2.16 22.21 -9.71
CA MET A 374 2.11 22.70 -8.33
C MET A 374 1.67 21.55 -7.42
N TRP A 375 2.32 21.36 -6.29
CA TRP A 375 1.92 20.32 -5.33
C TRP A 375 2.29 20.68 -3.90
N MET A 376 1.65 19.98 -2.97
CA MET A 376 1.97 20.02 -1.55
C MET A 376 2.71 18.74 -1.14
N ASP A 377 3.84 18.91 -0.47
CA ASP A 377 4.47 17.83 0.29
C ASP A 377 3.79 17.71 1.64
N TYR A 378 3.64 16.48 2.10
CA TYR A 378 2.98 16.21 3.37
C TYR A 378 3.52 14.94 4.01
N THR A 379 3.29 14.82 5.31
CA THR A 379 3.42 13.57 6.04
C THR A 379 2.06 13.13 6.53
N VAL A 380 1.83 11.82 6.54
CA VAL A 380 0.61 11.24 7.12
C VAL A 380 0.86 11.07 8.61
N LYS A 381 -0.05 11.57 9.45
CA LYS A 381 0.07 11.47 10.90
C LYS A 381 -0.58 10.16 11.38
N PRO A 382 0.09 9.37 12.24
CA PRO A 382 -0.52 8.19 12.84
C PRO A 382 -1.80 8.55 13.60
N CYS A 383 -2.87 7.78 13.38
CA CYS A 383 -4.17 8.02 13.98
C CYS A 383 -4.88 6.70 14.31
N VAL A 384 -4.95 6.35 15.60
CA VAL A 384 -5.54 5.08 16.06
C VAL A 384 -7.03 4.98 15.73
N ALA A 385 -7.78 6.07 15.90
CA ALA A 385 -9.21 6.09 15.55
C ALA A 385 -9.42 5.90 14.04
N CYS A 386 -8.59 6.56 13.22
CA CYS A 386 -8.61 6.45 11.77
C CYS A 386 -8.30 5.03 11.30
N ASN A 387 -7.32 4.36 11.93
CA ASN A 387 -7.00 2.95 11.66
C ASN A 387 -8.23 2.04 11.83
N GLY A 388 -9.07 2.28 12.84
CA GLY A 388 -10.33 1.56 13.03
C GLY A 388 -11.27 1.74 11.84
N THR A 389 -11.54 2.99 11.46
CA THR A 389 -12.40 3.33 10.31
C THR A 389 -11.88 2.72 9.00
N VAL A 390 -10.57 2.77 8.76
CA VAL A 390 -9.98 2.21 7.54
C VAL A 390 -9.96 0.67 7.58
N LYS A 391 -9.72 0.06 8.75
CA LYS A 391 -9.81 -1.39 8.95
C LYS A 391 -11.22 -1.89 8.58
N GLU A 392 -12.26 -1.17 8.98
CA GLU A 392 -13.65 -1.49 8.61
C GLU A 392 -13.92 -1.36 7.10
N LYS A 393 -13.31 -0.39 6.40
CA LYS A 393 -13.44 -0.25 4.94
C LYS A 393 -12.75 -1.39 4.17
N ILE A 394 -11.65 -1.88 4.72
CA ILE A 394 -10.79 -2.92 4.14
C ILE A 394 -11.36 -4.31 4.37
N ILE A 395 -11.92 -4.56 5.55
CA ILE A 395 -12.54 -5.85 5.87
C ILE A 395 -13.94 -5.84 5.24
N LYS A 396 -14.08 -6.43 4.05
CA LYS A 396 -15.40 -6.72 3.47
C LYS A 396 -15.83 -8.12 3.89
N GLY A 397 -16.91 -8.18 4.65
CA GLY A 397 -17.39 -9.37 5.33
C GLY A 397 -17.61 -9.01 6.80
N THR A 398 -18.89 -8.78 7.13
CA THR A 398 -19.43 -8.23 8.40
C THR A 398 -18.51 -7.28 9.18
N SER A 399 -18.80 -5.98 9.04
CA SER A 399 -18.46 -4.92 9.98
C SER A 399 -18.28 -5.46 11.40
N SER A 400 -17.05 -5.40 11.90
CA SER A 400 -16.71 -5.63 13.31
C SER A 400 -17.31 -6.89 13.97
N SER A 401 -17.51 -7.96 13.19
CA SER A 401 -17.91 -9.23 13.79
C SER A 401 -16.79 -9.80 14.65
N ARG A 402 -17.06 -9.99 15.94
CA ARG A 402 -16.16 -10.75 16.81
C ARG A 402 -16.35 -12.22 16.52
N VAL A 403 -15.25 -12.91 16.25
CA VAL A 403 -15.26 -14.37 16.21
C VAL A 403 -15.55 -14.88 17.63
N ARG A 404 -16.59 -15.71 17.75
CA ARG A 404 -17.00 -16.36 18.99
C ARG A 404 -17.00 -17.87 18.78
N ASN A 405 -16.51 -18.62 19.76
CA ASN A 405 -16.59 -20.07 19.76
C ASN A 405 -17.86 -20.50 20.47
N ILE A 406 -18.58 -21.47 19.90
CA ILE A 406 -19.61 -22.22 20.61
C ILE A 406 -18.91 -23.35 21.37
N GLU A 407 -19.29 -23.57 22.61
CA GLU A 407 -18.82 -24.64 23.48
C GLU A 407 -20.00 -25.54 23.81
N LEU A 408 -19.78 -26.85 23.83
CA LEU A 408 -20.80 -27.84 24.17
C LEU A 408 -20.35 -28.63 25.38
N THR A 409 -21.10 -28.51 26.46
CA THR A 409 -20.90 -29.28 27.68
C THR A 409 -21.85 -30.47 27.69
N VAL A 410 -21.30 -31.68 27.57
CA VAL A 410 -22.02 -32.95 27.56
C VAL A 410 -22.06 -33.50 28.97
N LEU A 411 -23.27 -33.68 29.53
CA LEU A 411 -23.47 -34.29 30.85
C LEU A 411 -23.63 -35.81 30.69
N THR A 412 -24.82 -36.36 30.91
CA THR A 412 -25.10 -37.81 30.83
C THR A 412 -26.13 -38.23 29.76
N PRO A 413 -26.17 -37.64 28.54
CA PRO A 413 -27.16 -38.01 27.53
C PRO A 413 -26.97 -39.42 26.96
N LEU A 414 -25.74 -39.95 26.86
CA LEU A 414 -25.50 -41.29 26.33
C LEU A 414 -25.94 -42.37 27.33
N GLU A 415 -25.60 -42.20 28.60
CA GLU A 415 -26.05 -43.08 29.69
C GLU A 415 -27.58 -43.13 29.75
N PHE A 416 -28.23 -41.96 29.68
CA PHE A 416 -29.70 -41.87 29.73
C PHE A 416 -30.38 -42.59 28.55
N THR A 417 -29.84 -42.46 27.35
CA THR A 417 -30.44 -43.02 26.13
C THR A 417 -29.99 -44.44 25.82
N ALA A 418 -28.97 -44.95 26.51
CA ALA A 418 -28.23 -46.16 26.13
C ALA A 418 -27.73 -46.13 24.67
N ALA A 419 -27.43 -44.95 24.15
CA ALA A 419 -26.99 -44.75 22.77
C ALA A 419 -25.50 -45.06 22.59
N GLN A 420 -25.14 -45.50 21.38
CA GLN A 420 -23.75 -45.74 20.98
C GLN A 420 -23.00 -44.42 20.75
N LEU A 421 -23.68 -43.42 20.17
CA LEU A 421 -23.15 -42.07 19.97
C LEU A 421 -24.27 -41.05 19.77
N LEU A 422 -23.93 -39.78 19.95
CA LEU A 422 -24.80 -38.64 19.64
C LEU A 422 -24.08 -37.73 18.63
N LYS A 423 -24.81 -37.20 17.65
CA LYS A 423 -24.30 -36.14 16.76
C LYS A 423 -25.02 -34.83 17.02
N VAL A 424 -24.27 -33.74 17.04
CA VAL A 424 -24.79 -32.37 17.14
C VAL A 424 -24.51 -31.65 15.83
N ARG A 425 -25.57 -31.16 15.20
CA ARG A 425 -25.48 -30.28 14.03
C ARG A 425 -25.78 -28.87 14.47
N ILE A 426 -24.96 -27.92 14.04
CA ILE A 426 -25.14 -26.50 14.34
C ILE A 426 -25.17 -25.75 13.01
N ARG A 427 -26.05 -24.76 12.88
CA ARG A 427 -26.10 -23.87 11.73
C ARG A 427 -26.39 -22.43 12.15
N SER A 428 -25.88 -21.47 11.39
CA SER A 428 -26.11 -20.06 11.66
C SER A 428 -25.89 -19.20 10.41
N PHE A 429 -26.58 -18.07 10.31
CA PHE A 429 -26.18 -17.02 9.36
C PHE A 429 -24.85 -16.38 9.77
N GLN A 430 -24.55 -16.36 11.07
CA GLN A 430 -23.26 -15.94 11.61
C GLN A 430 -22.17 -17.01 11.42
N ALA A 431 -22.48 -18.21 10.92
CA ALA A 431 -21.45 -19.17 10.51
C ALA A 431 -20.90 -18.84 9.11
N ASP A 432 -21.64 -18.06 8.31
CA ASP A 432 -21.15 -17.45 7.07
C ASP A 432 -20.51 -16.09 7.43
N PRO A 433 -19.21 -15.87 7.17
CA PRO A 433 -18.54 -14.59 7.43
C PRO A 433 -19.23 -13.37 6.81
N ASN A 434 -19.98 -13.57 5.72
CA ASN A 434 -20.71 -12.51 5.02
C ASN A 434 -22.14 -12.32 5.54
N GLY A 435 -22.66 -13.23 6.37
CA GLY A 435 -24.03 -13.21 6.84
C GLY A 435 -25.08 -13.38 5.74
N LEU A 436 -24.69 -13.80 4.54
CA LEU A 436 -25.58 -13.87 3.37
C LEU A 436 -26.39 -15.16 3.36
N SER A 437 -25.82 -16.24 3.89
CA SER A 437 -26.43 -17.56 3.89
C SER A 437 -26.32 -18.24 5.25
N LYS A 438 -27.30 -19.09 5.56
CA LYS A 438 -27.23 -19.94 6.76
C LYS A 438 -26.30 -21.11 6.45
N ALA A 439 -25.13 -21.13 7.08
CA ALA A 439 -24.14 -22.19 6.91
C ALA A 439 -24.20 -23.21 8.04
N ASP A 440 -23.98 -24.50 7.72
CA ASP A 440 -23.79 -25.57 8.70
C ASP A 440 -22.33 -25.59 9.17
N LEU A 441 -22.13 -25.66 10.49
CA LEU A 441 -20.82 -25.91 11.11
C LEU A 441 -20.46 -27.41 11.05
N PRO A 442 -19.18 -27.78 11.23
CA PRO A 442 -18.78 -29.18 11.31
C PRO A 442 -19.63 -29.97 12.33
N THR A 443 -20.15 -31.12 11.91
CA THR A 443 -20.98 -31.95 12.79
C THR A 443 -20.12 -32.55 13.91
N LEU A 444 -20.53 -32.34 15.15
CA LEU A 444 -19.85 -32.89 16.31
C LEU A 444 -20.33 -34.30 16.59
N THR A 445 -19.42 -35.20 16.94
CA THR A 445 -19.75 -36.56 17.36
C THR A 445 -19.34 -36.75 18.82
N ILE A 446 -20.33 -37.06 19.66
CA ILE A 446 -20.20 -37.30 21.09
C ILE A 446 -20.20 -38.81 21.29
N THR A 447 -19.11 -39.34 21.80
CA THR A 447 -18.92 -40.76 22.14
C THR A 447 -18.72 -40.99 23.64
N LYS A 448 -18.72 -39.91 24.43
CA LYS A 448 -18.49 -39.97 25.88
C LYS A 448 -19.22 -38.84 26.61
N ASP A 449 -19.88 -39.21 27.69
CA ASP A 449 -20.50 -38.31 28.68
C ASP A 449 -19.44 -37.57 29.52
N ASN A 450 -19.84 -36.47 30.16
CA ASN A 450 -18.98 -35.60 30.97
C ASN A 450 -17.77 -35.06 30.19
N THR A 451 -18.02 -34.55 28.98
CA THR A 451 -16.99 -33.97 28.10
C THR A 451 -17.40 -32.59 27.61
N THR A 452 -16.40 -31.77 27.27
CA THR A 452 -16.61 -30.47 26.63
C THR A 452 -16.04 -30.50 25.23
N LEU A 453 -16.79 -30.01 24.25
CA LEU A 453 -16.42 -30.00 22.83
C LEU A 453 -16.54 -28.59 22.26
N SER A 454 -15.67 -28.23 21.32
CA SER A 454 -15.82 -27.00 20.54
C SER A 454 -16.86 -27.19 19.44
N GLY A 455 -17.91 -26.37 19.45
CA GLY A 455 -19.01 -26.34 18.47
C GLY A 455 -18.71 -25.62 17.18
N GLY A 456 -17.51 -25.05 17.05
CA GLY A 456 -17.12 -24.22 15.91
C GLY A 456 -17.28 -22.72 16.18
N GLN A 457 -16.96 -21.93 15.16
CA GLN A 457 -16.91 -20.47 15.23
C GLN A 457 -18.07 -19.80 14.51
N ILE A 458 -18.52 -18.69 15.06
CA ILE A 458 -19.47 -17.78 14.45
C ILE A 458 -18.96 -16.33 14.51
N PHE A 459 -19.35 -15.53 13.52
CA PHE A 459 -19.00 -14.14 13.33
C PHE A 459 -20.16 -13.27 13.85
N VAL A 460 -20.05 -12.78 15.08
CA VAL A 460 -21.11 -12.02 15.75
C VAL A 460 -20.82 -10.53 15.60
N PRO A 461 -21.65 -9.76 14.85
CA PRO A 461 -21.47 -8.32 14.68
C PRO A 461 -21.35 -7.59 16.03
N ASP A 462 -20.55 -6.52 16.11
CA ASP A 462 -20.46 -5.74 17.35
C ASP A 462 -21.85 -5.24 17.78
N GLY A 463 -22.16 -5.43 19.06
CA GLY A 463 -23.46 -5.08 19.65
C GLY A 463 -24.58 -6.08 19.38
N ALA A 464 -24.37 -7.09 18.52
CA ALA A 464 -25.30 -8.19 18.32
C ALA A 464 -25.03 -9.34 19.31
N SER A 465 -26.07 -10.13 19.58
CA SER A 465 -25.95 -11.39 20.30
C SER A 465 -25.65 -12.54 19.33
N PRO A 466 -24.98 -13.61 19.79
CA PRO A 466 -24.93 -14.86 19.05
C PRO A 466 -26.35 -15.32 18.66
N ASP A 467 -26.50 -15.84 17.44
CA ASP A 467 -27.76 -16.40 16.94
C ASP A 467 -27.45 -17.63 16.10
N PHE A 468 -27.79 -18.81 16.62
CA PHE A 468 -27.58 -20.08 15.93
C PHE A 468 -28.66 -21.09 16.30
N GLU A 469 -28.69 -22.16 15.52
CA GLU A 469 -29.62 -23.27 15.70
C GLU A 469 -28.84 -24.57 15.82
N TYR A 470 -29.27 -25.46 16.71
CA TYR A 470 -28.68 -26.79 16.84
C TYR A 470 -29.72 -27.92 16.86
N MET A 471 -29.28 -29.12 16.51
CA MET A 471 -30.10 -30.32 16.41
C MET A 471 -29.33 -31.54 16.89
N LEU A 472 -30.00 -32.44 17.61
CA LEU A 472 -29.43 -33.68 18.14
C LEU A 472 -29.86 -34.88 17.29
N GLN A 473 -28.94 -35.81 17.08
CA GLN A 473 -29.18 -37.12 16.48
C GLN A 473 -28.59 -38.20 17.40
N VAL A 474 -29.42 -39.11 17.89
CA VAL A 474 -29.05 -40.21 18.79
C VAL A 474 -28.98 -41.49 17.96
N PHE A 475 -27.87 -42.21 18.06
CA PHE A 475 -27.65 -43.48 17.35
C PHE A 475 -27.55 -44.61 18.36
N MET A 476 -28.48 -45.54 18.28
CA MET A 476 -28.57 -46.71 19.15
C MET A 476 -27.59 -47.81 18.72
N PRO A 477 -27.24 -48.76 19.59
CA PRO A 477 -26.32 -49.87 19.25
C PRO A 477 -26.82 -50.78 18.11
N ASP A 478 -28.13 -50.85 17.87
CA ASP A 478 -28.74 -51.61 16.77
C ASP A 478 -28.73 -50.87 15.42
N GLY A 479 -28.18 -49.64 15.39
CA GLY A 479 -28.16 -48.77 14.22
C GLY A 479 -29.40 -47.89 14.06
N THR A 480 -30.39 -48.00 14.95
CA THR A 480 -31.58 -47.13 14.94
C THR A 480 -31.16 -45.69 15.23
N ARG A 481 -31.71 -44.75 14.47
CA ARG A 481 -31.46 -43.31 14.61
C ARG A 481 -32.71 -42.58 15.05
N TYR A 482 -32.58 -41.81 16.12
CA TYR A 482 -33.57 -40.82 16.54
C TYR A 482 -33.01 -39.42 16.33
N GLU A 483 -33.83 -38.49 15.85
CA GLU A 483 -33.44 -37.12 15.56
C GLU A 483 -34.39 -36.14 16.24
N SER A 484 -33.91 -34.93 16.51
CA SER A 484 -34.77 -33.91 17.11
C SER A 484 -35.92 -33.55 16.17
N ASP A 485 -37.08 -33.28 16.74
CA ASP A 485 -38.29 -32.94 15.97
C ASP A 485 -38.13 -31.58 15.24
N GLN A 486 -37.30 -30.69 15.79
CA GLN A 486 -37.00 -29.37 15.24
C GLN A 486 -35.61 -28.87 15.64
N TRP A 487 -35.12 -27.86 14.93
CA TRP A 487 -33.92 -27.11 15.31
C TRP A 487 -34.21 -26.26 16.55
N LYS A 488 -33.35 -26.31 17.55
CA LYS A 488 -33.43 -25.47 18.75
C LYS A 488 -32.58 -24.22 18.57
N LYS A 489 -33.20 -23.05 18.70
CA LYS A 489 -32.51 -21.76 18.67
C LYS A 489 -31.71 -21.56 19.96
N ALA A 490 -30.53 -20.97 19.83
CA ALA A 490 -29.67 -20.61 20.94
C ALA A 490 -28.93 -19.30 20.66
N SER A 491 -28.70 -18.55 21.74
CA SER A 491 -27.91 -17.33 21.75
C SER A 491 -26.81 -17.34 22.81
N ASP A 492 -26.77 -18.37 23.64
CA ASP A 492 -25.67 -18.63 24.56
C ASP A 492 -24.57 -19.39 23.83
N LEU A 493 -23.32 -19.03 24.07
CA LEU A 493 -22.17 -19.71 23.47
C LEU A 493 -21.87 -21.04 24.17
N ASP A 494 -22.34 -21.25 25.40
CA ASP A 494 -22.21 -22.52 26.12
C ASP A 494 -23.54 -23.31 26.06
N ILE A 495 -23.51 -24.45 25.35
CA ILE A 495 -24.66 -25.33 25.18
C ILE A 495 -24.48 -26.58 26.04
N VAL A 496 -25.33 -26.72 27.05
CA VAL A 496 -25.36 -27.93 27.89
C VAL A 496 -26.28 -28.98 27.27
N ILE A 497 -25.75 -30.16 26.97
CA ILE A 497 -26.50 -31.33 26.50
C ILE A 497 -26.57 -32.37 27.63
N GLY A 498 -27.71 -32.42 28.31
CA GLY A 498 -28.04 -33.46 29.29
C GLY A 498 -29.36 -34.16 28.97
N THR A 499 -29.83 -34.97 29.92
CA THR A 499 -31.10 -35.72 29.82
C THR A 499 -32.27 -34.83 29.42
N SER A 500 -32.41 -33.66 30.06
CA SER A 500 -33.53 -32.75 29.81
C SER A 500 -33.59 -32.27 28.35
N GLN A 501 -32.43 -31.93 27.76
CA GLN A 501 -32.37 -31.49 26.36
C GLN A 501 -32.76 -32.61 25.40
N VAL A 502 -32.34 -33.86 25.67
CA VAL A 502 -32.72 -35.02 24.84
C VAL A 502 -34.22 -35.25 24.89
N LYS A 503 -34.83 -35.26 26.09
CA LYS A 503 -36.28 -35.43 26.27
C LYS A 503 -37.09 -34.33 25.59
N GLU A 504 -36.63 -33.09 25.72
CA GLU A 504 -37.30 -31.94 25.13
C GLU A 504 -37.30 -32.01 23.60
N MET A 505 -36.14 -32.34 23.03
CA MET A 505 -35.90 -32.23 21.58
C MET A 505 -36.29 -33.48 20.80
N ILE A 506 -36.27 -34.67 21.41
CA ILE A 506 -36.53 -35.96 20.76
C ILE A 506 -37.72 -36.64 21.44
N SER A 507 -38.88 -36.59 20.78
CA SER A 507 -40.15 -37.14 21.27
C SER A 507 -40.09 -38.59 21.76
N HIS A 508 -39.21 -39.42 21.18
CA HIS A 508 -39.04 -40.83 21.57
C HIS A 508 -38.57 -41.02 23.02
N PHE A 509 -37.82 -40.08 23.59
CA PHE A 509 -37.19 -40.23 24.90
C PHE A 509 -37.94 -39.53 26.06
N LYS A 510 -39.15 -39.01 25.80
CA LYS A 510 -39.92 -38.24 26.79
C LYS A 510 -40.27 -39.02 28.05
#